data_AF-G8YRJ5-F1
#
_entry.id   AF-G8YRJ5-F1
#
_cell.length_a   1.000
_cell.length_b   1.000
_cell.length_c   1.000
_cell.angle_alpha   90.00
_cell.angle_beta   90.00
_cell.angle_gamma   90.00
#
_symmetry.space_group_name_H-M   'P 1'
#
loop_
_entity.id
_entity.type
_entity.pdbx_description
1 polymer ?
#
loop_
_entity_poly.entity_id
_entity_poly.type
_entity_poly.pdbx_seq_one_letter_code
_entity_poly.pdbx_strand_id
1 'polypeptide(L)'
;MKLSIQSGAKTLIFVRQAATKSAKSDLSSGWVKTRPNDFYGLVTNFGWFVVPKPYYAYRWTTRLLDQEIKKAYPDIQKNSRSRDDLQSVIDKWVQCVNQHDVPSVSKPTKADLERQKNDDLYRQQLKEVEVVDGPASETKRKVRYKRTSRGSVTFIHAWNYFFSVTHPRFAHLGKTEARKEVTAIWNSMTTDEKEAYRESYAKLLEEGKDVFRGKIVLKEEKIKRSPKSRKYSSKEKQTLEDNALE
;
A
#
# COMPACT_ATOMS: atom_id res chain seq x y z
N MET A 1 -58.45 23.67 61.23
CA MET A 1 -57.40 24.71 61.07
C MET A 1 -56.18 24.21 61.84
N LYS A 2 -55.18 23.64 61.16
CA LYS A 2 -53.96 24.28 60.64
C LYS A 2 -52.82 24.34 61.68
N LEU A 3 -51.75 23.60 61.34
CA LEU A 3 -50.32 23.86 61.62
C LEU A 3 -49.90 23.66 63.09
N SER A 4 -48.70 23.21 63.47
CA SER A 4 -47.40 23.15 62.80
C SER A 4 -46.51 22.22 63.64
N ILE A 5 -45.89 21.20 63.06
CA ILE A 5 -44.79 20.47 63.73
C ILE A 5 -43.52 20.82 62.97
N GLN A 6 -42.66 21.62 63.61
CA GLN A 6 -41.28 21.80 63.19
C GLN A 6 -40.44 20.62 63.68
N SER A 7 -39.68 20.02 62.77
CA SER A 7 -38.45 19.29 63.11
C SER A 7 -37.48 19.50 61.96
N GLY A 8 -36.47 20.33 62.20
CA GLY A 8 -35.46 20.72 61.22
C GLY A 8 -34.41 19.62 61.06
N ALA A 9 -34.43 18.95 59.91
CA ALA A 9 -33.30 18.16 59.44
C ALA A 9 -32.25 19.11 58.83
N LYS A 10 -31.11 19.28 59.53
CA LYS A 10 -29.90 19.92 58.99
C LYS A 10 -29.28 19.00 57.95
N THR A 11 -29.62 19.21 56.68
CA THR A 11 -28.89 18.60 55.56
C THR A 11 -27.56 19.33 55.37
N LEU A 12 -26.47 18.69 55.81
CA LEU A 12 -25.10 19.08 55.45
C LEU A 12 -24.91 18.85 53.95
N ILE A 13 -25.06 19.91 53.16
CA ILE A 13 -24.68 19.91 51.75
C ILE A 13 -23.15 19.96 51.70
N PHE A 14 -22.53 18.80 51.49
CA PHE A 14 -21.13 18.72 51.09
C PHE A 14 -21.03 19.23 49.65
N VAL A 15 -20.78 20.54 49.50
CA VAL A 15 -20.32 21.11 48.23
C VAL A 15 -18.92 20.56 48.00
N ARG A 16 -18.83 19.43 47.29
CA ARG A 16 -17.59 19.03 46.63
C ARG A 16 -17.30 20.10 45.58
N GLN A 17 -16.48 21.08 45.94
CA GLN A 17 -15.74 21.85 44.96
C GLN A 17 -14.92 20.84 44.16
N ALA A 18 -15.44 20.46 43.00
CA ALA A 18 -14.65 19.76 41.99
C ALA A 18 -13.55 20.74 41.61
N ALA A 19 -12.34 20.49 42.13
CA ALA A 19 -11.13 21.13 41.66
C ALA A 19 -11.06 20.85 40.16
N THR A 20 -11.44 21.84 39.35
CA THR A 20 -11.16 21.87 37.92
C THR A 20 -9.66 22.11 37.80
N LYS A 21 -8.88 21.07 38.10
CA LYS A 21 -7.52 20.95 37.58
C LYS A 21 -7.71 20.93 36.07
N SER A 22 -7.49 22.09 35.46
CA SER A 22 -7.23 22.24 34.03
C SER A 22 -5.97 21.43 33.72
N ALA A 23 -6.13 20.11 33.64
CA ALA A 23 -5.19 19.24 32.97
C ALA A 23 -5.22 19.72 31.52
N LYS A 24 -4.20 20.51 31.14
CA LYS A 24 -3.91 20.78 29.74
C LYS A 24 -3.77 19.41 29.11
N SER A 25 -4.81 19.00 28.40
CA SER A 25 -4.91 17.70 27.77
C SER A 25 -4.00 17.72 26.56
N ASP A 26 -2.70 17.54 26.78
CA ASP A 26 -1.72 17.24 25.73
C ASP A 26 -1.96 15.81 25.24
N LEU A 27 -3.15 15.58 24.69
CA LEU A 27 -3.54 14.30 24.11
C LEU A 27 -2.60 13.94 22.96
N SER A 28 -2.12 14.93 22.21
CA SER A 28 -1.29 14.70 21.04
C SER A 28 0.13 14.24 21.36
N SER A 29 0.87 14.90 22.27
CA SER A 29 2.31 14.64 22.41
C SER A 29 2.63 13.27 23.04
N GLY A 30 1.87 12.86 24.05
CA GLY A 30 2.06 11.57 24.71
C GLY A 30 1.57 10.39 23.86
N TRP A 31 0.40 10.52 23.23
CA TRP A 31 -0.21 9.40 22.52
C TRP A 31 0.47 9.12 21.19
N VAL A 32 0.94 10.15 20.50
CA VAL A 32 1.69 9.99 19.24
C VAL A 32 2.96 9.16 19.43
N LYS A 33 3.63 9.29 20.59
CA LYS A 33 4.81 8.45 20.90
C LYS A 33 4.44 6.99 21.11
N THR A 34 3.30 6.71 21.73
CA THR A 34 2.86 5.33 22.05
C THR A 34 2.18 4.63 20.87
N ARG A 35 1.45 5.36 20.03
CA ARG A 35 0.66 4.84 18.91
C ARG A 35 0.73 5.78 17.70
N PRO A 36 1.91 5.90 17.05
CA PRO A 36 2.09 6.82 15.93
C PRO A 36 1.15 6.50 14.76
N ASN A 37 0.76 5.23 14.62
CA ASN A 37 -0.13 4.76 13.55
C ASN A 37 -1.58 5.23 13.71
N ASP A 38 -2.01 5.80 14.84
CA ASP A 38 -3.39 6.24 15.04
C ASP A 38 -3.61 7.71 14.66
N PHE A 39 -2.57 8.37 14.15
CA PHE A 39 -2.59 9.78 13.82
C PHE A 39 -2.21 10.03 12.35
N TYR A 40 -2.67 11.16 11.83
CA TYR A 40 -2.22 11.74 10.57
C TYR A 40 -1.49 13.06 10.83
N GLY A 41 -0.44 13.29 10.04
CA GLY A 41 0.16 14.61 9.90
C GLY A 41 -0.67 15.44 8.93
N LEU A 42 -1.12 16.61 9.38
CA LEU A 42 -1.94 17.53 8.61
C LEU A 42 -1.15 18.82 8.38
N VAL A 43 -1.08 19.25 7.12
CA VAL A 43 -0.49 20.54 6.74
C VAL A 43 -1.60 21.58 6.69
N THR A 44 -1.44 22.63 7.48
CA THR A 44 -2.30 23.81 7.53
C THR A 44 -1.56 25.03 6.98
N ASN A 45 -2.25 26.15 6.86
CA ASN A 45 -1.61 27.43 6.51
C ASN A 45 -0.62 27.93 7.59
N PHE A 46 -0.69 27.38 8.80
CA PHE A 46 0.12 27.80 9.96
C PHE A 46 1.21 26.79 10.34
N GLY A 47 1.38 25.72 9.53
CA GLY A 47 2.38 24.68 9.77
C GLY A 47 1.79 23.27 9.75
N TRP A 48 2.57 22.32 10.25
CA TRP A 48 2.18 20.91 10.32
C TRP A 48 1.77 20.52 11.74
N PHE A 49 0.67 19.78 11.85
CA PHE A 49 0.07 19.38 13.10
C PHE A 49 -0.38 17.93 13.06
N VAL A 50 -0.68 17.36 14.23
CA VAL A 50 -1.07 15.96 14.34
C VAL A 50 -2.54 15.87 14.72
N VAL A 51 -3.29 15.02 14.02
CA VAL A 51 -4.73 14.82 14.25
C VAL A 51 -5.03 13.32 14.30
N PRO A 52 -5.88 12.82 15.22
CA PRO A 52 -6.24 11.41 15.24
C PRO A 52 -7.02 11.01 13.97
N LYS A 53 -6.75 9.80 13.47
CA LYS A 53 -7.38 9.26 12.25
C LYS A 53 -8.90 9.36 12.18
N PRO A 54 -9.68 9.09 13.25
CA PRO A 54 -11.14 9.13 13.20
C PRO A 54 -11.72 10.51 12.86
N TYR A 55 -10.97 11.58 13.14
CA TYR A 55 -11.40 12.97 12.94
C TYR A 55 -10.80 13.60 11.68
N TYR A 56 -10.07 12.80 10.90
CA TYR A 56 -9.40 13.25 9.70
C TYR A 56 -10.23 12.94 8.45
N ALA A 57 -10.55 14.01 7.70
CA ALA A 57 -11.04 13.93 6.34
C ALA A 57 -10.32 14.96 5.46
N TYR A 58 -9.94 14.52 4.26
CA TYR A 58 -9.17 15.32 3.33
C TYR A 58 -9.88 16.64 2.98
N ARG A 59 -9.17 17.77 3.10
CA ARG A 59 -9.64 19.17 2.95
C ARG A 59 -10.68 19.64 3.97
N TRP A 60 -11.58 18.77 4.42
CA TRP A 60 -12.58 19.10 5.43
C TRP A 60 -11.94 19.49 6.76
N THR A 61 -11.06 18.63 7.29
CA THR A 61 -10.37 18.89 8.56
C THR A 61 -9.45 20.11 8.45
N THR A 62 -8.68 20.23 7.37
CA THR A 62 -7.77 21.38 7.16
C THR A 62 -8.52 22.71 7.17
N ARG A 63 -9.66 22.79 6.48
CA ARG A 63 -10.45 24.02 6.39
C ARG A 63 -11.01 24.42 7.76
N LEU A 64 -11.54 23.46 8.52
CA LEU A 64 -12.11 23.73 9.85
C LEU A 64 -11.03 24.12 10.85
N LEU A 65 -9.90 23.42 10.86
CA LEU A 65 -8.78 23.77 11.73
C LEU A 65 -8.21 25.17 11.42
N ASP A 66 -8.06 25.53 10.15
CA ASP A 66 -7.63 26.87 9.77
C ASP A 66 -8.60 27.96 10.27
N GLN A 67 -9.91 27.69 10.24
CA GLN A 67 -10.93 28.61 10.73
C GLN A 67 -10.87 28.74 12.26
N GLU A 68 -10.74 27.63 12.97
CA GLU A 68 -10.65 27.61 14.43
C GLU A 68 -9.37 28.27 14.94
N ILE A 69 -8.24 28.05 14.28
CA ILE A 69 -6.97 28.71 14.60
C ILE A 69 -7.10 30.23 14.39
N LYS A 70 -7.69 30.69 13.28
CA LYS A 70 -7.93 32.11 13.02
C LYS A 70 -8.90 32.74 14.02
N LYS A 71 -9.90 31.98 14.47
CA LYS A 71 -10.87 32.42 15.49
C LYS A 71 -10.22 32.55 16.87
N ALA A 72 -9.37 31.59 17.23
CA ALA A 72 -8.61 31.64 18.48
C ALA A 72 -7.55 32.74 18.50
N TYR A 73 -6.89 32.97 17.35
CA TYR A 73 -5.81 33.93 17.20
C TYR A 73 -5.99 34.77 15.91
N PRO A 74 -6.75 35.88 15.98
CA PRO A 74 -6.95 36.75 14.81
C PRO A 74 -5.66 37.48 14.39
N ASP A 75 -4.70 37.64 15.30
CA ASP A 75 -3.41 38.31 15.08
C ASP A 75 -2.31 37.37 14.55
N ILE A 76 -2.62 36.09 14.29
CA ILE A 76 -1.63 35.06 13.96
C ILE A 76 -0.77 35.36 12.72
N GLN A 77 -1.29 36.17 11.79
CA GLN A 77 -0.54 36.61 10.61
C GLN A 77 0.55 37.64 10.94
N LYS A 78 0.39 38.40 12.03
CA LYS A 78 1.34 39.41 12.49
C LYS A 78 2.26 38.85 13.57
N ASN A 79 1.73 38.01 14.44
CA ASN A 79 2.46 37.38 15.54
C ASN A 79 2.40 35.85 15.42
N SER A 80 3.51 35.26 14.97
CA SER A 80 3.65 33.80 14.96
C SER A 80 3.57 33.25 16.38
N ARG A 81 2.71 32.24 16.59
CA ARG A 81 2.55 31.55 17.88
C ARG A 81 3.41 30.29 17.95
N SER A 82 3.64 29.80 19.17
CA SER A 82 4.31 28.52 19.36
C SER A 82 3.48 27.40 18.74
N ARG A 83 4.17 26.40 18.19
CA ARG A 83 3.54 25.20 17.64
C ARG A 83 2.66 24.51 18.69
N ASP A 84 3.11 24.45 19.94
CA ASP A 84 2.41 23.76 21.02
C ASP A 84 1.09 24.46 21.38
N ASP A 85 1.06 25.80 21.32
CA ASP A 85 -0.16 26.57 21.54
C ASP A 85 -1.20 26.26 20.45
N LEU A 86 -0.77 26.21 19.19
CA LEU A 86 -1.63 25.87 18.06
C LEU A 86 -2.10 24.41 18.11
N GLN A 87 -1.23 23.48 18.50
CA GLN A 87 -1.61 22.09 18.72
C GLN A 87 -2.64 21.97 19.86
N SER A 88 -2.56 22.80 20.90
CA SER A 88 -3.56 22.82 21.98
C SER A 88 -4.96 23.24 21.50
N VAL A 89 -5.05 24.15 20.52
CA VAL A 89 -6.32 24.53 19.89
C VAL A 89 -6.89 23.39 19.08
N ILE A 90 -6.04 22.67 18.34
CA ILE A 90 -6.43 21.49 17.56
C ILE A 90 -6.92 20.38 18.49
N ASP A 91 -6.21 20.11 19.57
CA ASP A 91 -6.59 19.06 20.54
C ASP A 91 -7.94 19.38 21.20
N LYS A 92 -8.21 20.67 21.50
CA LYS A 92 -9.52 21.13 21.98
C LYS A 92 -10.61 20.96 20.93
N TRP A 93 -10.32 21.29 19.67
CA TRP A 93 -11.28 21.11 18.58
C TRP A 93 -11.66 19.64 18.40
N VAL A 94 -10.67 18.74 18.44
CA VAL A 94 -10.91 17.28 18.34
C VAL A 94 -11.85 16.78 19.45
N GLN A 95 -11.77 17.34 20.66
CA GLN A 95 -12.68 16.98 21.76
C GLN A 95 -14.12 17.45 21.54
N CYS A 96 -14.32 18.52 20.77
CA CYS A 96 -15.64 19.11 20.53
C CYS A 96 -16.34 18.54 19.28
N VAL A 97 -15.60 17.93 18.35
CA VAL A 97 -16.16 17.46 17.07
C VAL A 97 -16.80 16.09 17.23
N ASN A 98 -18.04 15.96 16.75
CA ASN A 98 -18.67 14.65 16.67
C ASN A 98 -18.08 13.86 15.51
N GLN A 99 -17.77 12.59 15.76
CA GLN A 99 -17.22 11.70 14.72
C GLN A 99 -18.19 11.50 13.54
N HIS A 100 -19.50 11.63 13.76
CA HIS A 100 -20.52 11.47 12.73
C HIS A 100 -20.55 12.60 11.70
N ASP A 101 -20.02 13.78 12.04
CA ASP A 101 -19.97 14.93 11.14
C ASP A 101 -18.81 14.85 10.14
N VAL A 102 -17.89 13.89 10.34
CA VAL A 102 -16.73 13.69 9.48
C VAL A 102 -17.19 13.01 8.18
N PRO A 103 -16.99 13.65 7.02
CA PRO A 103 -17.41 13.07 5.75
C PRO A 103 -16.63 11.78 5.51
N SER A 104 -17.36 10.68 5.36
CA SER A 104 -16.76 9.39 4.99
C SER A 104 -16.21 9.48 3.58
N VAL A 105 -14.93 9.16 3.39
CA VAL A 105 -14.36 9.03 2.05
C VAL A 105 -15.03 7.83 1.38
N SER A 106 -15.94 8.07 0.44
CA SER A 106 -16.55 6.97 -0.33
C SER A 106 -15.45 6.29 -1.14
N LYS A 107 -15.39 4.96 -1.06
CA LYS A 107 -14.52 4.20 -1.96
C LYS A 107 -14.98 4.47 -3.41
N PRO A 108 -14.06 4.76 -4.34
CA PRO A 108 -14.43 5.00 -5.73
C PRO A 108 -15.19 3.78 -6.26
N THR A 109 -16.28 4.02 -6.99
CA THR A 109 -17.06 2.93 -7.58
C THR A 109 -16.26 2.25 -8.68
N LYS A 110 -16.68 1.04 -9.10
CA LYS A 110 -16.04 0.35 -10.24
C LYS A 110 -16.09 1.22 -11.50
N ALA A 111 -17.19 1.94 -11.72
CA ALA A 111 -17.36 2.86 -12.84
C ALA A 111 -16.35 4.03 -12.78
N ASP A 112 -16.12 4.60 -11.59
CA ASP A 112 -15.12 5.68 -11.41
C ASP A 112 -13.70 5.19 -11.72
N LEU A 113 -13.37 3.98 -11.28
CA LEU A 113 -12.07 3.36 -11.55
C LEU A 113 -11.87 3.06 -13.05
N GLU A 114 -12.92 2.64 -13.77
CA GLU A 114 -12.86 2.45 -15.22
C GLU A 114 -12.72 3.77 -15.97
N ARG A 115 -13.44 4.81 -15.55
CA ARG A 115 -13.30 6.16 -16.10
C ARG A 115 -11.88 6.69 -15.92
N GLN A 116 -11.31 6.54 -14.74
CA GLN A 116 -9.95 6.97 -14.45
C GLN A 116 -8.91 6.25 -15.34
N LYS A 117 -9.09 4.94 -15.57
CA LYS A 117 -8.24 4.18 -16.49
C LYS A 117 -8.35 4.67 -17.93
N ASN A 118 -9.56 5.00 -18.39
CA ASN A 118 -9.79 5.53 -19.73
C ASN A 118 -9.16 6.92 -19.91
N ASP A 119 -9.31 7.80 -18.92
CA ASP A 119 -8.68 9.13 -18.94
C ASP A 119 -7.14 9.02 -18.95
N ASP A 120 -6.58 8.09 -18.18
CA ASP A 120 -5.14 7.82 -18.16
C ASP A 120 -4.64 7.25 -19.49
N LEU A 121 -5.44 6.39 -20.14
CA LEU A 121 -5.15 5.87 -21.48
C LEU A 121 -5.14 6.99 -22.52
N TYR A 122 -6.14 7.87 -22.49
CA TYR A 122 -6.24 9.01 -23.39
C TYR A 122 -5.05 9.97 -23.25
N ARG A 123 -4.64 10.27 -22.01
CA ARG A 123 -3.44 11.09 -21.73
C ARG A 123 -2.15 10.47 -22.27
N GLN A 124 -2.03 9.14 -22.23
CA GLN A 124 -0.88 8.45 -22.80
C GLN A 124 -0.85 8.58 -24.32
N GLN A 125 -2.00 8.40 -24.98
CA GLN A 125 -2.12 8.54 -26.42
C GLN A 125 -1.79 9.97 -26.89
N LEU A 126 -2.28 11.01 -26.19
CA LEU A 126 -1.92 12.40 -26.51
C LEU A 126 -0.41 12.67 -26.40
N LYS A 127 0.23 12.13 -25.37
CA LYS A 127 1.68 12.29 -25.16
C LYS A 127 2.51 11.57 -26.22
N GLU A 128 2.00 10.51 -26.83
CA GLU A 128 2.65 9.83 -27.96
C GLU A 128 2.53 10.62 -29.27
N VAL A 129 1.44 11.39 -29.43
CA VAL A 129 1.19 12.20 -30.65
C VAL A 129 2.02 13.50 -30.67
N GLU A 130 2.33 14.10 -29.51
CA GLU A 130 3.18 15.31 -29.43
C GLU A 130 4.68 15.08 -29.67
N VAL A 131 5.12 13.84 -29.95
CA VAL A 131 6.52 13.54 -30.30
C VAL A 131 6.70 13.53 -31.82
N VAL A 132 6.49 14.68 -32.45
CA VAL A 132 6.97 14.96 -33.82
C VAL A 132 7.68 16.32 -33.77
N ASP A 133 8.97 16.28 -34.11
CA ASP A 133 9.89 17.39 -34.41
C ASP A 133 10.55 18.17 -33.25
N GLY A 134 11.54 17.54 -32.62
CA GLY A 134 12.63 18.21 -31.90
C GLY A 134 13.90 17.34 -31.86
N PRO A 135 15.12 17.90 -31.94
CA PRO A 135 16.35 17.11 -32.01
C PRO A 135 16.50 16.28 -30.74
N ALA A 136 16.54 14.97 -30.93
CA ALA A 136 16.59 13.97 -29.89
C ALA A 136 17.83 14.17 -29.00
N SER A 137 17.61 14.70 -27.79
CA SER A 137 18.51 14.44 -26.67
C SER A 137 18.63 12.93 -26.50
N GLU A 138 19.82 12.38 -26.77
CA GLU A 138 20.22 10.99 -26.53
C GLU A 138 20.29 10.70 -25.02
N THR A 139 19.23 11.02 -24.28
CA THR A 139 19.05 10.44 -22.96
C THR A 139 18.58 9.02 -23.20
N LYS A 140 19.53 8.07 -23.22
CA LYS A 140 19.34 6.61 -23.33
C LYS A 140 17.99 6.21 -22.74
N ARG A 141 16.97 6.11 -23.61
CA ARG A 141 15.65 5.62 -23.23
C ARG A 141 15.89 4.18 -22.82
N LYS A 142 16.00 3.93 -21.50
CA LYS A 142 15.93 2.58 -20.96
C LYS A 142 14.61 2.02 -21.47
N VAL A 143 14.69 1.17 -22.49
CA VAL A 143 13.53 0.53 -23.10
C VAL A 143 12.79 -0.15 -21.96
N ARG A 144 11.66 0.41 -21.57
CA ARG A 144 10.85 -0.13 -20.48
C ARG A 144 10.04 -1.26 -21.10
N TYR A 145 10.65 -2.44 -21.22
CA TYR A 145 9.99 -3.60 -21.81
C TYR A 145 8.81 -4.02 -20.92
N LYS A 146 7.59 -3.61 -21.27
CA LYS A 146 6.38 -4.28 -20.80
C LYS A 146 6.25 -5.57 -21.61
N ARG A 147 6.78 -6.67 -21.07
CA ARG A 147 6.48 -8.02 -21.56
C ARG A 147 5.35 -8.59 -20.72
N THR A 148 4.12 -8.40 -21.18
CA THR A 148 2.94 -9.11 -20.66
C THR A 148 2.09 -9.59 -21.83
N SER A 149 2.46 -10.75 -22.36
CA SER A 149 1.57 -11.63 -23.11
C SER A 149 2.13 -13.06 -22.96
N ARG A 150 1.25 -14.06 -22.94
CA ARG A 150 1.42 -15.46 -22.49
C ARG A 150 2.45 -16.33 -23.27
N GLY A 151 3.60 -15.78 -23.62
CA GLY A 151 4.68 -16.50 -24.31
C GLY A 151 6.06 -15.83 -24.23
N SER A 152 6.20 -14.67 -23.57
CA SER A 152 7.49 -13.98 -23.54
C SER A 152 8.40 -14.49 -22.43
N VAL A 153 9.59 -14.98 -22.79
CA VAL A 153 10.63 -15.39 -21.82
C VAL A 153 11.06 -14.18 -20.98
N THR A 154 10.98 -14.32 -19.65
CA THR A 154 11.39 -13.33 -18.65
C THR A 154 12.77 -13.66 -18.08
N PHE A 155 13.43 -12.70 -17.42
CA PHE A 155 14.70 -12.94 -16.73
C PHE A 155 14.59 -14.00 -15.61
N ILE A 156 13.41 -14.20 -15.03
CA ILE A 156 13.16 -15.28 -14.06
C ILE A 156 13.33 -16.65 -14.73
N HIS A 157 12.86 -16.79 -15.99
CA HIS A 157 13.03 -18.02 -16.75
C HIS A 157 14.49 -18.24 -17.15
N ALA A 158 15.19 -17.19 -17.58
CA ALA A 158 16.62 -17.25 -17.86
C ALA A 158 17.43 -17.66 -16.61
N TRP A 159 17.10 -17.11 -15.44
CA TRP A 159 17.70 -17.53 -14.16
C TRP A 159 17.43 -19.01 -13.86
N ASN A 160 16.20 -19.49 -14.02
CA ASN A 160 15.88 -20.90 -13.78
C ASN A 160 16.66 -21.83 -14.71
N TYR A 161 16.81 -21.44 -15.98
CA TYR A 161 17.63 -22.18 -16.95
C TYR A 161 19.10 -22.18 -16.55
N PHE A 162 19.67 -21.00 -16.28
CA PHE A 162 21.04 -20.85 -15.81
C PHE A 162 21.31 -21.69 -14.56
N PHE A 163 20.40 -21.64 -13.57
CA PHE A 163 20.50 -22.43 -12.36
C PHE A 163 20.47 -23.93 -12.66
N SER A 164 19.62 -24.40 -13.59
CA SER A 164 19.57 -25.82 -13.95
C SER A 164 20.85 -26.33 -14.63
N VAL A 165 21.52 -25.48 -15.40
CA VAL A 165 22.76 -25.83 -16.12
C VAL A 165 23.98 -25.75 -15.21
N THR A 166 24.02 -24.78 -14.29
CA THR A 166 25.20 -24.51 -13.44
C THR A 166 25.17 -25.21 -12.10
N HIS A 167 23.99 -25.44 -11.50
CA HIS A 167 23.87 -26.11 -10.20
C HIS A 167 24.56 -27.49 -10.14
N PRO A 168 24.52 -28.35 -11.18
CA PRO A 168 25.25 -29.62 -11.18
C PRO A 168 26.76 -29.48 -11.00
N ARG A 169 27.37 -28.36 -11.42
CA ARG A 169 28.81 -28.11 -11.26
C ARG A 169 29.21 -27.90 -9.80
N PHE A 170 28.29 -27.36 -9.01
CA PHE A 170 28.47 -27.09 -7.58
C PHE A 170 27.81 -28.14 -6.69
N ALA A 171 27.42 -29.30 -7.25
CA ALA A 171 26.81 -30.39 -6.50
C ALA A 171 27.72 -30.99 -5.42
N HIS A 172 29.03 -30.74 -5.50
CA HIS A 172 30.01 -31.12 -4.48
C HIS A 172 29.97 -30.24 -3.23
N LEU A 173 29.45 -29.01 -3.32
CA LEU A 173 29.20 -28.16 -2.15
C LEU A 173 27.84 -28.50 -1.54
N GLY A 174 27.67 -28.14 -0.25
CA GLY A 174 26.37 -28.23 0.40
C GLY A 174 25.31 -27.43 -0.37
N LYS A 175 24.05 -27.89 -0.37
CA LYS A 175 22.93 -27.26 -1.12
C LYS A 175 22.84 -25.73 -0.95
N THR A 176 23.12 -25.25 0.26
CA THR A 176 23.09 -23.82 0.61
C THR A 176 24.25 -23.05 -0.01
N GLU A 177 25.45 -23.62 0.01
CA GLU A 177 26.67 -23.00 -0.52
C GLU A 177 26.66 -23.00 -2.05
N ALA A 178 26.29 -24.13 -2.66
CA ALA A 178 26.11 -24.24 -4.10
C ALA A 178 25.15 -23.17 -4.64
N ARG A 179 24.05 -22.90 -3.94
CA ARG A 179 23.10 -21.85 -4.33
C ARG A 179 23.70 -20.45 -4.20
N LYS A 180 24.49 -20.19 -3.15
CA LYS A 180 25.15 -18.89 -2.95
C LYS A 180 26.13 -18.60 -4.08
N GLU A 181 26.96 -19.58 -4.44
CA GLU A 181 27.92 -19.47 -5.55
C GLU A 181 27.22 -19.19 -6.88
N VAL A 182 26.21 -19.98 -7.23
CA VAL A 182 25.44 -19.78 -8.48
C VAL A 182 24.76 -18.41 -8.50
N THR A 183 24.28 -17.92 -7.35
CA THR A 183 23.68 -16.59 -7.24
C THR A 183 24.72 -15.48 -7.40
N ALA A 184 25.91 -15.65 -6.83
CA ALA A 184 27.01 -14.70 -6.98
C ALA A 184 27.43 -14.57 -8.44
N ILE A 185 27.58 -15.69 -9.15
CA ILE A 185 27.94 -15.72 -10.57
C ILE A 185 26.88 -15.02 -11.43
N TRP A 186 25.59 -15.27 -11.17
CA TRP A 186 24.54 -14.58 -11.90
C TRP A 186 24.50 -13.08 -11.60
N ASN A 187 24.79 -12.67 -10.38
CA ASN A 187 24.83 -11.25 -10.03
C ASN A 187 26.03 -10.53 -10.66
N SER A 188 27.17 -11.20 -10.84
CA SER A 188 28.33 -10.64 -11.53
C SER A 188 28.17 -10.56 -13.05
N MET A 189 27.26 -11.34 -13.65
CA MET A 189 27.01 -11.28 -15.09
C MET A 189 26.36 -9.96 -15.53
N THR A 190 26.80 -9.49 -16.69
CA THR A 190 26.24 -8.31 -17.36
C THR A 190 24.83 -8.60 -17.88
N THR A 191 24.10 -7.53 -18.25
CA THR A 191 22.76 -7.69 -18.85
C THR A 191 22.78 -8.44 -20.17
N ASP A 192 23.85 -8.30 -20.97
CA ASP A 192 23.96 -8.91 -22.29
C ASP A 192 24.20 -10.42 -22.18
N GLU A 193 25.03 -10.84 -21.20
CA GLU A 193 25.23 -12.26 -20.89
C GLU A 193 23.94 -12.92 -20.40
N LYS A 194 23.16 -12.23 -19.56
CA LYS A 194 21.85 -12.71 -19.09
C LYS A 194 20.84 -12.81 -20.23
N GLU A 195 20.94 -11.93 -21.22
CA GLU A 195 20.10 -11.95 -22.41
C GLU A 195 20.45 -13.15 -23.31
N ALA A 196 21.72 -13.51 -23.46
CA ALA A 196 22.12 -14.73 -24.17
C ALA A 196 21.52 -16.00 -23.52
N TYR A 197 21.44 -16.06 -22.18
CA TYR A 197 20.72 -17.15 -21.49
C TYR A 197 19.21 -17.10 -21.71
N ARG A 198 18.64 -15.90 -21.90
CA ARG A 198 17.22 -15.72 -22.23
C ARG A 198 16.91 -16.26 -23.63
N GLU A 199 17.74 -15.95 -24.61
CA GLU A 199 17.64 -16.47 -25.98
C GLU A 199 17.83 -17.99 -26.02
N SER A 200 18.81 -18.51 -25.27
CA SER A 200 19.04 -19.95 -25.15
C SER A 200 17.81 -20.69 -24.58
N TYR A 201 17.17 -20.10 -23.58
CA TYR A 201 15.93 -20.66 -23.03
C TYR A 201 14.73 -20.49 -23.98
N ALA A 202 14.68 -19.44 -24.80
CA ALA A 202 13.67 -19.30 -25.84
C ALA A 202 13.77 -20.42 -26.89
N LYS A 203 14.99 -20.74 -27.34
CA LYS A 203 15.26 -21.89 -28.22
C LYS A 203 14.85 -23.22 -27.57
N LEU A 204 15.14 -23.39 -26.29
CA LEU A 204 14.73 -24.58 -25.54
C LEU A 204 13.20 -24.77 -25.52
N LEU A 205 12.44 -23.67 -25.42
CA LEU A 205 10.99 -23.70 -25.48
C LEU A 205 10.47 -24.03 -26.89
N GLU A 206 11.14 -23.58 -27.95
CA GLU A 206 10.84 -23.93 -29.34
C GLU A 206 11.03 -25.44 -29.58
N GLU A 207 12.05 -26.05 -28.96
CA GLU A 207 12.27 -27.51 -28.96
C GLU A 207 11.23 -28.30 -28.14
N GLY A 208 10.26 -27.63 -27.50
CA GLY A 208 9.23 -28.28 -26.68
C GLY A 208 9.72 -28.76 -25.30
N LYS A 209 10.88 -28.27 -24.84
CA LYS A 209 11.46 -28.56 -23.52
C LYS A 209 11.29 -27.36 -22.60
N ASP A 210 11.18 -27.60 -21.30
CA ASP A 210 11.00 -26.58 -20.27
C ASP A 210 11.71 -26.97 -18.97
N VAL A 211 12.14 -26.00 -18.19
CA VAL A 211 12.82 -26.23 -16.92
C VAL A 211 11.77 -26.46 -15.81
N PHE A 212 11.87 -27.59 -15.13
CA PHE A 212 11.07 -27.93 -13.97
C PHE A 212 11.96 -28.42 -12.82
N ARG A 213 11.91 -27.73 -11.67
CA ARG A 213 12.68 -28.05 -10.46
C ARG A 213 14.19 -28.25 -10.72
N GLY A 214 14.78 -27.39 -11.56
CA GLY A 214 16.22 -27.44 -11.85
C GLY A 214 16.64 -28.54 -12.83
N LYS A 215 15.70 -29.23 -13.49
CA LYS A 215 15.98 -30.17 -14.59
C LYS A 215 15.26 -29.70 -15.86
N ILE A 216 15.86 -29.95 -17.02
CA ILE A 216 15.23 -29.75 -18.33
C ILE A 216 14.31 -30.95 -18.56
N VAL A 217 13.02 -30.70 -18.79
CA VAL A 217 11.95 -31.70 -18.87
C VAL A 217 11.09 -31.38 -20.10
N LEU A 218 10.46 -32.36 -20.74
CA LEU A 218 9.53 -32.08 -21.84
C LEU A 218 8.31 -31.29 -21.33
N LYS A 219 7.81 -30.35 -22.15
CA LYS A 219 6.68 -29.49 -21.79
C LYS A 219 5.43 -30.30 -21.37
N GLU A 220 5.20 -31.43 -22.02
CA GLU A 220 4.08 -32.34 -21.69
C GLU A 220 4.25 -33.02 -20.32
N GLU A 221 5.48 -33.41 -19.98
CA GLU A 221 5.80 -34.07 -18.71
C GLU A 221 5.74 -33.07 -17.54
N LYS A 222 6.05 -31.80 -17.79
CA LYS A 222 5.85 -30.69 -16.84
C LYS A 222 4.36 -30.44 -16.55
N ILE A 223 3.49 -30.49 -17.56
CA ILE A 223 2.04 -30.35 -17.39
C ILE A 223 1.51 -31.51 -16.51
N LYS A 224 1.90 -32.75 -16.81
CA LYS A 224 1.50 -33.95 -16.03
C LYS A 224 1.98 -33.92 -14.57
N ARG A 225 3.19 -33.41 -14.29
CA ARG A 225 3.76 -33.34 -12.94
C ARG A 225 3.33 -32.11 -12.14
N SER A 226 2.68 -31.12 -12.76
CA SER A 226 2.24 -29.92 -12.06
C SER A 226 1.02 -30.22 -11.16
N PRO A 227 0.95 -29.74 -9.91
CA PRO A 227 -0.19 -29.99 -9.02
C PRO A 227 -1.51 -29.40 -9.53
N LYS A 228 -1.46 -28.50 -10.53
CA LYS A 228 -2.64 -27.91 -11.18
C LYS A 228 -3.31 -28.85 -12.19
N SER A 229 -2.58 -29.78 -12.82
CA SER A 229 -3.20 -30.77 -13.73
C SER A 229 -3.98 -31.84 -12.98
N ARG A 230 -3.55 -32.23 -11.77
CA ARG A 230 -4.32 -33.12 -10.88
C ARG A 230 -5.70 -32.57 -10.52
N LYS A 231 -5.84 -31.25 -10.38
CA LYS A 231 -7.13 -30.59 -10.09
C LYS A 231 -8.06 -30.54 -11.30
N TYR A 232 -7.53 -30.52 -12.51
CA TYR A 232 -8.34 -30.55 -13.73
C TYR A 232 -8.79 -31.99 -14.06
N SER A 233 -7.91 -32.99 -13.94
CA SER A 233 -8.27 -34.38 -14.23
C SER A 233 -9.28 -34.98 -13.23
N SER A 234 -9.32 -34.47 -12.00
CA SER A 234 -10.32 -34.89 -11.01
C SER A 234 -11.69 -34.26 -11.28
N LYS A 235 -11.73 -33.02 -11.79
CA LYS A 235 -12.97 -32.34 -12.16
C LYS A 235 -13.62 -32.93 -13.41
N GLU A 236 -12.81 -33.34 -14.39
CA GLU A 236 -13.26 -33.95 -15.65
C GLU A 236 -13.84 -35.37 -15.44
N LYS A 237 -13.26 -36.15 -14.51
CA LYS A 237 -13.81 -37.46 -14.12
C LYS A 237 -15.14 -37.35 -13.38
N GLN A 238 -15.31 -36.35 -12.53
CA GLN A 238 -16.56 -36.11 -11.80
C GLN A 238 -17.72 -35.76 -12.75
N THR A 239 -17.47 -34.91 -13.75
CA THR A 239 -18.47 -34.56 -14.77
C THR A 239 -18.82 -35.68 -15.77
N LEU A 240 -17.99 -36.72 -15.87
CA LEU A 240 -18.29 -37.89 -16.71
C LEU A 240 -19.08 -38.96 -15.96
N GLU A 241 -18.88 -39.09 -14.64
CA GLU A 241 -19.69 -39.96 -13.79
C GLU A 241 -21.09 -39.40 -13.55
N ASP A 242 -21.24 -38.08 -13.40
CA ASP A 242 -22.55 -37.44 -13.23
C ASP A 242 -23.42 -37.48 -14.51
N ASN A 243 -22.81 -37.50 -15.71
CA ASN A 243 -23.52 -37.60 -16.99
C ASN A 243 -23.79 -39.05 -17.44
N ALA A 244 -23.29 -40.06 -16.72
CA ALA A 244 -23.54 -41.48 -17.02
C ALA A 244 -24.63 -42.09 -16.12
N LEU A 245 -25.20 -41.30 -15.20
CA LEU A 245 -26.26 -41.67 -14.26
C LEU A 245 -27.59 -40.95 -14.52
N GLU A 246 -27.70 -40.16 -15.60
CA GLU A 246 -28.96 -39.71 -16.23
C GLU A 246 -29.31 -40.59 -17.43
#